data_AF-A0A267EPE2-F1
#
_entry.id   AF-A0A267EPE2-F1
#
_cell.length_a   1.000
_cell.length_b   1.000
_cell.length_c   1.000
_cell.angle_alpha   90.00
_cell.angle_beta   90.00
_cell.angle_gamma   90.00
#
_symmetry.space_group_name_H-M   'P 1'
#
loop_
_entity.id
_entity.type
_entity.pdbx_description
1 polymer ?
#
loop_
_entity_poly.entity_id
_entity_poly.type
_entity_poly.pdbx_seq_one_letter_code
_entity_poly.pdbx_strand_id
1 'polypeptide(L)' 'HFSATGTHFSATGTHFSATGTHFSAAGTHFSATGTHFSATGTHFSATGTHFSATGTHFSATGTHFSATGTHF' A
#
# COMPACT_ATOMS: atom_id res chain seq x y z
N HIS A 1 -0.76 2.95 -15.90
CA HIS A 1 -1.78 2.37 -15.01
C HIS A 1 -1.69 0.85 -15.14
N PHE A 2 -1.36 0.14 -14.08
CA PHE A 2 -1.34 -1.34 -14.07
C PHE A 2 -1.93 -1.89 -12.78
N SER A 3 -2.21 -3.19 -12.74
CA SER A 3 -2.66 -3.89 -11.54
C SER A 3 -1.80 -5.12 -11.29
N ALA A 4 -1.46 -5.39 -10.02
CA ALA A 4 -0.73 -6.58 -9.61
C ALA A 4 -1.56 -7.36 -8.58
N THR A 5 -1.72 -8.65 -8.82
CA THR A 5 -2.44 -9.56 -7.92
C THR A 5 -1.61 -10.81 -7.67
N GLY A 6 -1.51 -11.24 -6.41
CA GLY A 6 -0.80 -12.47 -6.08
C GLY A 6 -0.69 -12.73 -4.60
N THR A 7 -0.15 -13.88 -4.24
CA THR A 7 0.12 -14.23 -2.84
C THR A 7 1.39 -13.55 -2.33
N HIS A 8 2.47 -13.56 -3.13
CA HIS A 8 3.75 -12.94 -2.81
C HIS A 8 4.26 -12.14 -4.00
N PHE A 9 4.34 -10.81 -3.88
CA PHE A 9 4.87 -9.97 -4.97
C PHE A 9 5.36 -8.59 -4.48
N SER A 10 5.93 -7.82 -5.41
CA SER A 10 6.21 -6.39 -5.23
C SER A 10 5.70 -5.61 -6.44
N ALA A 11 5.11 -4.44 -6.21
CA ALA A 11 4.59 -3.58 -7.24
C ALA A 11 5.20 -2.18 -7.12
N THR A 12 5.76 -1.68 -8.22
CA THR A 12 6.36 -0.36 -8.28
C THR A 12 5.84 0.42 -9.47
N GLY A 13 5.43 1.67 -9.28
CA GLY A 13 5.03 2.52 -10.40
C GLY A 13 4.41 3.86 -10.02
N THR A 14 4.07 4.66 -11.01
CA THR A 14 3.46 5.97 -10.80
C THR A 14 1.98 5.86 -10.46
N HIS A 15 1.24 5.05 -11.21
CA HIS A 15 -0.18 4.79 -11.03
C HIS A 15 -0.49 3.30 -11.11
N PHE A 16 -0.88 2.67 -10.00
CA PHE A 16 -1.22 1.24 -9.97
C PHE A 16 -2.14 0.85 -8.80
N SER A 17 -2.64 -0.38 -8.85
CA SER A 17 -3.25 -1.06 -7.70
C SER A 17 -2.54 -2.39 -7.41
N ALA A 18 -2.43 -2.74 -6.13
CA ALA A 18 -1.84 -3.98 -5.67
C ALA A 18 -2.80 -4.70 -4.73
N THR A 19 -3.12 -5.96 -5.03
CA THR A 19 -3.98 -6.81 -4.19
C THR A 19 -3.28 -8.13 -3.86
N GLY A 20 -3.10 -8.46 -2.60
CA GLY A 20 -2.42 -9.71 -2.25
C GLY A 20 -2.35 -10.08 -0.79
N THR A 21 -1.73 -11.22 -0.52
CA THR A 21 -1.55 -11.72 0.85
C THR A 21 -0.32 -11.10 1.50
N HIS A 22 0.82 -11.17 0.83
CA HIS A 22 2.12 -10.67 1.28
C HIS A 22 2.76 -9.85 0.16
N PHE A 23 2.81 -8.52 0.27
CA PHE A 23 3.44 -7.72 -0.80
C PHE A 23 4.05 -6.40 -0.32
N SER A 24 4.81 -5.76 -1.22
CA SER A 24 5.27 -4.38 -1.06
C SER A 24 4.82 -3.54 -2.24
N ALA A 25 4.35 -2.33 -1.96
CA ALA A 25 3.89 -1.37 -2.96
C ALA A 25 4.67 -0.07 -2.82
N ALA A 26 5.32 0.38 -3.90
CA ALA A 26 6.07 1.62 -3.95
C ALA A 26 5.63 2.50 -5.12
N GLY A 27 5.18 3.73 -4.86
CA GLY A 27 4.71 4.56 -5.96
C GLY A 27 4.24 5.96 -5.62
N THR A 28 3.78 6.65 -6.65
CA THR A 28 3.31 8.04 -6.51
C THR A 28 1.84 8.07 -6.11
N HIS A 29 1.00 7.35 -6.85
CA HIS A 29 -0.45 7.29 -6.68
C HIS A 29 -0.92 5.84 -6.78
N PHE A 30 -1.30 5.21 -5.67
CA PHE A 30 -1.73 3.81 -5.72
C PHE A 30 -2.73 3.40 -4.64
N SER A 31 -3.34 2.23 -4.81
CA SER A 31 -4.09 1.55 -3.76
C SER A 31 -3.50 0.17 -3.47
N ALA A 32 -3.40 -0.16 -2.19
CA ALA A 32 -2.89 -1.44 -1.70
C ALA A 32 -3.96 -2.12 -0.84
N THR A 33 -4.35 -3.35 -1.22
CA THR A 33 -5.29 -4.16 -0.45
C THR A 33 -4.66 -5.50 -0.11
N GLY A 34 -4.55 -5.85 1.17
CA GLY A 34 -3.98 -7.14 1.50
C GLY A 34 -3.94 -7.53 2.96
N THR A 35 -3.38 -8.70 3.22
CA THR A 35 -3.28 -9.23 4.57
C THR A 35 -2.08 -8.62 5.29
N HIS A 36 -0.88 -8.82 4.74
CA HIS A 36 0.40 -8.35 5.24
C HIS A 36 1.13 -7.56 4.16
N PHE A 37 1.31 -6.24 4.31
CA PHE A 37 2.05 -5.48 3.29
C PHE A 37 2.78 -4.24 3.79
N SER A 38 3.66 -3.71 2.96
CA SER A 38 4.26 -2.39 3.16
C SER A 38 3.95 -1.48 1.98
N ALA A 39 3.57 -0.24 2.25
CA ALA A 39 3.21 0.78 1.27
C ALA A 39 4.11 2.00 1.45
N THR A 40 4.79 2.41 0.38
CA THR A 40 5.60 3.64 0.35
C THR A 40 5.17 4.52 -0.81
N GLY A 41 4.77 5.77 -0.54
CA GLY A 41 4.41 6.66 -1.63
C GLY A 41 3.94 8.05 -1.26
N THR A 42 3.62 8.85 -2.26
CA THR A 42 3.13 10.21 -2.03
C THR A 42 1.64 10.26 -1.73
N HIS A 43 0.81 9.61 -2.54
CA HIS A 43 -0.64 9.58 -2.43
C HIS A 43 -1.12 8.14 -2.51
N PHE A 44 -1.64 7.55 -1.43
CA PHE A 44 -2.15 6.18 -1.53
C PHE A 44 -3.28 5.84 -0.56
N SER A 45 -3.98 4.74 -0.84
CA SER A 45 -4.91 4.14 0.10
C SER A 45 -4.48 2.71 0.44
N ALA A 46 -4.53 2.36 1.72
CA ALA A 46 -4.09 1.07 2.24
C ALA A 46 -5.24 0.40 3.00
N THR A 47 -5.70 -0.77 2.53
CA THR A 47 -6.68 -1.59 3.23
C THR A 47 -6.07 -2.93 3.61
N GLY A 48 -6.05 -3.28 4.89
CA GLY A 48 -5.51 -4.58 5.26
C GLY A 48 -5.51 -4.96 6.72
N THR A 49 -4.92 -6.12 6.99
CA THR A 49 -4.91 -6.70 8.34
C THR A 49 -3.68 -6.22 9.13
N HIS A 50 -2.49 -6.38 8.56
CA HIS A 50 -1.22 -5.92 9.11
C HIS A 50 -0.44 -5.16 8.03
N PHE A 51 -0.18 -3.87 8.21
CA PHE A 51 0.65 -3.15 7.24
C PHE A 51 1.49 -2.02 7.83
N SER A 52 2.52 -1.63 7.09
CA SER A 52 3.26 -0.39 7.33
C SER A 52 3.07 0.57 6.17
N ALA A 53 2.87 1.85 6.50
CA ALA A 53 2.63 2.91 5.54
C ALA A 53 3.67 4.02 5.74
N THR A 54 4.37 4.41 4.68
CA THR A 54 5.26 5.58 4.67
C THR A 54 4.88 6.50 3.53
N GLY A 55 4.53 7.75 3.82
CA GLY A 55 4.15 8.65 2.74
C GLY A 55 3.70 10.04 3.14
N THR A 56 3.37 10.86 2.14
CA THR A 56 2.94 12.23 2.39
C THR A 56 1.44 12.30 2.68
N HIS A 57 0.60 11.69 1.84
CA HIS A 57 -0.86 11.69 1.96
C HIS A 57 -1.35 10.26 1.80
N PHE A 58 -1.95 9.69 2.83
CA PHE A 58 -2.50 8.36 2.71
C PHE A 58 -3.73 8.16 3.58
N SER A 59 -4.64 7.32 3.13
CA SER A 59 -5.74 6.82 3.96
C SER A 59 -5.47 5.37 4.28
N ALA A 60 -5.78 4.94 5.51
CA ALA A 60 -5.62 3.54 5.85
C ALA A 60 -6.78 2.98 6.68
N THR A 61 -7.19 1.77 6.31
CA THR A 61 -8.23 0.99 7.00
C THR A 61 -7.67 -0.38 7.33
N GLY A 62 -7.67 -0.75 8.61
CA GLY A 62 -7.15 -2.05 9.00
C GLY A 62 -7.11 -2.31 10.50
N THR A 63 -6.71 -3.52 10.85
CA THR A 63 -6.63 -3.97 12.26
C THR A 63 -5.33 -3.56 12.93
N HIS A 64 -4.20 -3.74 12.26
CA HIS A 64 -2.87 -3.42 12.78
C HIS A 64 -2.09 -2.65 11.74
N PHE A 65 -1.72 -1.42 12.04
CA PHE A 65 -0.84 -0.68 11.15
C PHE A 65 0.11 0.26 11.89
N SER A 66 1.26 0.47 11.27
CA SER A 66 2.20 1.52 11.61
C SER A 66 2.26 2.51 10.47
N ALA A 67 2.26 3.80 10.78
CA ALA A 67 2.30 4.82 9.76
C ALA A 67 3.29 5.92 10.10
N THR A 68 4.06 6.33 9.09
CA THR A 68 4.93 7.50 9.14
C THR A 68 4.58 8.40 7.97
N GLY A 69 4.11 9.62 8.26
CA GLY A 69 3.72 10.53 7.21
C GLY A 69 3.22 11.87 7.69
N THR A 70 3.01 12.77 6.73
CA THR A 70 2.58 14.15 6.99
C THR A 70 1.06 14.28 7.11
N HIS A 71 0.31 13.51 6.31
CA HIS A 71 -1.15 13.53 6.26
C HIS A 71 -1.71 12.11 6.23
N PHE A 72 -2.53 11.79 7.23
CA PHE A 72 -3.28 10.53 7.40
C PHE A 72 -4.79 10.80 7.38
#